data_AF-A0A3N5F731-F1
#
_entry.id   AF-A0A3N5F731-F1
#
_cell.length_a   1.000
_cell.length_b   1.000
_cell.length_c   1.000
_cell.angle_alpha   90.00
_cell.angle_beta   90.00
_cell.angle_gamma   90.00
#
_symmetry.space_group_name_H-M   'P 1'
#
loop_
_entity.id
_entity.type
_entity.pdbx_description
1 polymer ?
#
loop_
_entity_poly.entity_id
_entity_poly.type
_entity_poly.pdbx_seq_one_letter_code
_entity_poly.pdbx_strand_id
1 'polypeptide(L)'
;MATVRQQLRANLVALVSLLVALSTLGYSAWRHEVTEDNRTLREAAFAMLRTTEELQSVVDFAHYDGNPEAGNPIKGWGMVLYLRDLGAATFAR
;
A
#
# COMPACT_ATOMS: atom_id res chain seq x y z
N MET A 1 18.36 -11.46 -52.81
CA MET A 1 18.34 -11.54 -51.33
C MET A 1 18.15 -10.13 -50.80
N ALA A 2 17.02 -9.83 -50.16
CA ALA A 2 16.78 -8.50 -49.60
C ALA A 2 17.82 -8.22 -48.51
N THR A 3 18.56 -7.14 -48.66
CA THR A 3 19.58 -6.73 -47.68
C THR A 3 18.88 -6.41 -46.34
N VAL A 4 19.51 -6.73 -45.21
CA VAL A 4 18.97 -6.48 -43.85
C VAL A 4 18.48 -5.04 -43.66
N ARG A 5 19.16 -4.05 -44.28
CA ARG A 5 18.73 -2.64 -44.32
C ARG A 5 17.35 -2.41 -44.96
N GLN A 6 17.00 -3.18 -45.98
CA GLN A 6 15.74 -3.08 -46.71
C GLN A 6 14.58 -3.67 -45.89
N GLN A 7 14.81 -4.79 -45.21
CA GLN A 7 13.84 -5.37 -44.28
C GLN A 7 13.60 -4.48 -43.05
N LEU A 8 14.65 -3.85 -42.52
CA LEU A 8 14.52 -2.85 -41.44
C LEU A 8 13.65 -1.66 -41.88
N ARG A 9 13.90 -1.10 -43.07
CA ARG A 9 13.08 0.00 -43.61
C ARG A 9 11.63 -0.41 -43.85
N ALA A 10 11.39 -1.61 -44.36
CA ALA A 10 10.03 -2.10 -44.61
C ALA A 10 9.24 -2.34 -43.31
N ASN A 11 9.91 -2.72 -42.22
CA ASN A 11 9.29 -3.01 -40.93
C ASN A 11 9.46 -1.89 -39.89
N LEU A 12 9.90 -0.68 -40.31
CA LEU A 12 10.09 0.45 -39.41
C LEU A 12 8.84 0.75 -38.58
N VAL A 13 7.67 0.72 -39.22
CA VAL A 13 6.38 0.96 -38.54
C VAL A 13 6.12 -0.11 -37.48
N ALA A 14 6.35 -1.39 -37.80
CA ALA A 14 6.17 -2.49 -36.85
C ALA A 14 7.13 -2.39 -35.66
N LEU A 15 8.39 -2.01 -35.90
CA LEU A 15 9.39 -1.80 -34.86
C LEU A 15 9.04 -0.60 -33.96
N VAL A 16 8.58 0.51 -34.53
CA VAL A 16 8.11 1.67 -33.78
C VAL A 16 6.90 1.31 -32.94
N SER A 17 5.91 0.60 -33.51
CA SER A 17 4.74 0.11 -32.77
C SER A 17 5.14 -0.81 -31.62
N LEU A 18 6.11 -1.70 -31.83
CA LEU A 18 6.63 -2.58 -30.78
C LEU A 18 7.29 -1.77 -29.66
N LEU A 19 8.12 -0.77 -29.99
CA LEU A 19 8.76 0.10 -29.00
C LEU A 19 7.73 0.88 -28.18
N VAL A 20 6.69 1.43 -28.84
CA VAL A 20 5.60 2.13 -28.16
C VAL A 20 4.83 1.18 -27.24
N ALA A 21 4.53 -0.04 -27.70
CA ALA A 21 3.82 -1.04 -26.91
C ALA A 21 4.62 -1.43 -25.65
N LEU A 22 5.92 -1.71 -25.79
CA LEU A 22 6.80 -2.05 -24.67
C LEU A 22 6.93 -0.88 -23.69
N SER A 23 7.07 0.34 -24.19
CA SER A 23 7.17 1.55 -23.36
C SER A 23 5.88 1.79 -22.57
N THR A 24 4.73 1.62 -23.22
CA THR A 24 3.41 1.77 -22.60
C THR A 24 3.19 0.72 -21.52
N LEU A 25 3.52 -0.54 -21.82
CA LEU A 25 3.41 -1.64 -20.86
C LEU A 25 4.31 -1.38 -19.65
N GLY A 26 5.58 -1.04 -19.86
CA GLY A 26 6.52 -0.72 -18.78
C GLY A 26 6.06 0.45 -17.91
N TYR A 27 5.58 1.53 -18.54
CA TYR A 27 5.03 2.68 -17.82
C TYR A 27 3.79 2.32 -17.00
N SER A 28 2.86 1.54 -17.57
CA SER A 28 1.68 1.08 -16.84
C SER A 28 2.03 0.20 -15.65
N ALA A 29 2.97 -0.74 -15.81
CA ALA A 29 3.40 -1.63 -14.73
C ALA A 29 4.01 -0.84 -13.58
N TRP A 30 4.93 0.08 -13.87
CA TRP A 30 5.51 0.96 -12.84
C TRP A 30 4.46 1.83 -12.16
N ARG A 31 3.51 2.40 -12.92
CA ARG A 31 2.40 3.19 -12.36
C ARG A 31 1.48 2.35 -11.48
N HIS A 32 1.25 1.09 -11.81
CA HIS A 32 0.44 0.18 -11.01
C HIS A 32 1.11 -0.12 -9.68
N GLU A 33 2.40 -0.44 -9.67
CA GLU A 33 3.18 -0.67 -8.44
C GLU A 33 3.06 0.53 -7.48
N VAL A 34 3.32 1.75 -7.98
CA VAL A 34 3.23 2.97 -7.17
C VAL A 34 1.81 3.21 -6.65
N THR A 35 0.78 2.84 -7.41
CA THR A 35 -0.62 2.98 -6.97
C THR A 35 -0.97 1.97 -5.90
N GLU A 36 -0.48 0.74 -6.01
CA GLU A 36 -0.67 -0.32 -5.03
C GLU A 36 0.03 -0.01 -3.70
N ASP A 37 1.26 0.51 -3.76
CA ASP A 37 1.99 0.97 -2.58
C ASP A 37 1.24 2.07 -1.83
N ASN A 38 0.78 3.10 -2.56
CA ASN A 38 0.01 4.19 -1.98
C ASN A 38 -1.32 3.71 -1.39
N ARG A 39 -1.98 2.74 -2.04
CA ARG A 39 -3.23 2.16 -1.53
C ARG A 39 -2.97 1.40 -0.23
N THR A 40 -1.94 0.56 -0.20
CA THR A 40 -1.56 -0.24 0.97
C THR A 40 -1.18 0.65 2.15
N LEU A 41 -0.37 1.68 1.91
CA LEU A 41 0.01 2.65 2.95
C LEU A 41 -1.22 3.38 3.51
N ARG A 42 -2.13 3.82 2.64
CA ARG A 42 -3.36 4.50 3.05
C ARG A 42 -4.27 3.59 3.87
N GLU A 43 -4.44 2.34 3.47
CA GLU A 43 -5.24 1.36 4.21
C GLU A 43 -4.66 1.07 5.60
N ALA A 44 -3.33 0.87 5.70
CA ALA A 44 -2.65 0.70 6.98
C ALA A 44 -2.76 1.94 7.88
N ALA A 45 -2.60 3.14 7.31
CA ALA A 45 -2.74 4.40 8.05
C ALA A 45 -4.16 4.57 8.64
N PHE A 46 -5.19 4.26 7.86
CA PHE A 46 -6.57 4.33 8.37
C PHE A 46 -6.85 3.28 9.45
N ALA A 47 -6.30 2.07 9.32
CA ALA A 47 -6.43 1.05 10.37
C ALA A 47 -5.77 1.51 11.68
N MET A 48 -4.57 2.11 11.62
CA MET A 48 -3.92 2.67 12.80
C MET A 48 -4.72 3.78 13.47
N LEU A 49 -5.26 4.71 12.68
CA LEU A 49 -6.09 5.80 13.20
C LEU A 49 -7.31 5.26 13.95
N ARG A 50 -8.00 4.28 13.37
CA ARG A 50 -9.15 3.63 14.01
C ARG A 50 -8.76 2.94 15.32
N THR A 51 -7.71 2.12 15.31
CA THR A 51 -7.30 1.43 16.54
C THR A 51 -6.81 2.40 17.61
N THR A 52 -6.23 3.54 17.23
CA THR A 52 -5.84 4.60 18.18
C THR A 52 -7.06 5.27 18.80
N GLU A 53 -8.11 5.54 18.02
CA GLU A 53 -9.39 6.04 18.53
C GLU A 53 -10.03 5.05 19.52
N GLU A 54 -10.07 3.76 19.15
CA GLU A 54 -10.60 2.71 20.02
C GLU A 54 -9.81 2.59 21.32
N LEU A 55 -8.47 2.70 21.25
CA LEU A 55 -7.62 2.70 22.43
C LEU A 55 -7.89 3.91 23.33
N GLN A 56 -8.04 5.11 22.75
CA GLN A 56 -8.40 6.31 23.48
C GLN A 56 -9.73 6.12 24.22
N SER A 57 -10.73 5.55 23.55
CA SER A 57 -12.03 5.24 24.18
C SER A 57 -11.88 4.27 25.36
N VAL A 58 -11.06 3.22 25.24
CA VAL A 58 -10.76 2.30 26.36
C VAL A 58 -10.10 3.05 27.52
N VAL A 59 -9.15 3.94 27.24
CA VAL A 59 -8.50 4.78 28.26
C VAL A 59 -9.50 5.70 28.94
N ASP A 60 -10.41 6.31 28.18
CA ASP A 60 -11.43 7.22 28.71
C ASP A 60 -12.43 6.46 29.61
N PHE A 61 -12.86 5.26 29.21
CA PHE A 61 -13.72 4.41 30.06
C PHE A 61 -13.00 3.96 31.35
N ALA A 62 -11.72 3.64 31.26
CA ALA A 62 -10.92 3.24 32.41
C ALA A 62 -10.68 4.40 33.38
N HIS A 63 -10.48 5.61 32.87
CA HIS A 63 -10.10 6.77 33.67
C HIS A 63 -11.29 7.57 34.21
N TYR A 64 -12.32 7.79 33.40
CA TYR A 64 -13.45 8.67 33.74
C TYR A 64 -14.72 7.92 34.14
N ASP A 65 -15.04 6.83 33.45
CA ASP A 65 -16.32 6.14 33.63
C ASP A 65 -16.27 5.03 34.69
N GLY A 66 -15.05 4.61 35.07
CA GLY A 66 -14.83 3.56 36.07
C GLY A 66 -15.41 2.20 35.65
N ASN A 67 -15.68 2.00 34.36
CA ASN A 67 -16.27 0.78 33.82
C ASN A 67 -15.18 -0.28 33.56
N PRO A 68 -15.05 -1.33 34.39
CA PRO A 68 -13.96 -2.31 34.28
C PRO A 68 -14.07 -3.20 33.04
N GLU A 69 -15.24 -3.28 32.41
CA GLU A 69 -15.48 -4.11 31.23
C GLU A 69 -15.11 -3.34 29.94
N ALA A 70 -15.56 -2.09 29.83
CA ALA A 70 -15.27 -1.21 28.70
C ALA A 70 -13.83 -0.65 28.73
N GLY A 71 -13.32 -0.35 29.93
CA GLY A 71 -11.97 0.14 30.19
C GLY A 71 -10.94 -0.95 30.45
N ASN A 72 -11.14 -2.18 29.95
CA ASN A 72 -10.28 -3.31 30.27
C ASN A 72 -8.82 -3.09 29.77
N PRO A 73 -7.82 -3.03 30.66
CA PRO A 73 -6.42 -2.81 30.28
C PRO A 73 -5.83 -3.90 29.39
N ILE A 74 -6.30 -5.14 29.50
CA ILE A 74 -5.86 -6.26 28.65
C ILE A 74 -6.28 -6.00 27.19
N LYS A 75 -7.50 -5.49 26.99
CA LYS A 75 -8.00 -5.10 25.67
C LYS A 75 -7.18 -3.95 25.10
N GLY A 76 -6.91 -2.91 25.91
CA GLY A 76 -6.07 -1.78 25.51
C GLY A 76 -4.64 -2.20 25.16
N TRP A 77 -4.02 -3.09 25.93
CA TRP A 77 -2.68 -3.60 25.64
C TRP A 77 -2.63 -4.40 24.32
N GLY A 78 -3.67 -5.17 24.03
CA GLY A 78 -3.82 -5.84 22.73
C GLY A 78 -3.84 -4.86 21.55
N MET A 79 -4.53 -3.72 21.69
CA MET A 79 -4.56 -2.65 20.68
C MET A 79 -3.18 -2.00 20.49
N VAL A 80 -2.42 -1.78 21.57
CA VAL A 80 -1.04 -1.25 21.50
C VAL A 80 -0.11 -2.21 20.76
N LEU A 81 -0.20 -3.51 21.06
CA LEU A 81 0.58 -4.53 20.35
C LEU A 81 0.22 -4.59 18.86
N TYR A 82 -1.07 -4.54 18.54
CA TYR A 82 -1.53 -4.48 17.16
C TYR A 82 -0.98 -3.25 16.41
N LEU A 83 -1.04 -2.06 17.02
CA LEU A 83 -0.48 -0.83 16.43
C LEU A 83 1.03 -0.93 16.20
N ARG A 84 1.77 -1.50 17.17
CA ARG A 84 3.21 -1.75 17.04
C ARG A 84 3.51 -2.69 15.88
N ASP A 85 2.80 -3.81 15.82
CA ASP A 85 3.05 -4.87 14.83
C ASP A 85 2.66 -4.39 13.42
N LEU A 86 1.53 -3.69 13.30
CA LEU A 86 1.10 -3.06 12.06
C LEU A 86 2.10 -1.98 11.61
N GLY A 87 2.66 -1.20 12.53
CA GLY A 87 3.68 -0.21 12.23
C GLY A 87 4.99 -0.82 11.78
N ALA A 88 5.44 -1.89 12.43
CA ALA A 88 6.59 -2.64 11.98
C ALA A 88 6.37 -3.19 10.56
N ALA A 89 5.23 -3.84 10.30
CA ALA A 89 4.94 -4.39 8.97
C ALA A 89 4.80 -3.31 7.87
N THR A 90 4.30 -2.12 8.23
CA THR A 90 4.01 -1.06 7.26
C THR A 90 5.21 -0.17 6.97
N PHE A 91 6.08 0.08 7.94
CA PHE A 91 7.17 1.06 7.84
C PHE A 91 8.58 0.47 7.88
N ALA A 92 8.74 -0.83 8.15
CA ALA A 92 10.05 -1.51 8.13
C ALA A 92 10.39 -2.18 6.79
N ARG A 93 9.62 -1.88 5.73
CA ARG A 93 9.89 -2.27 4.34
C ARG A 93 10.77 -1.23 3.65
#